data_AF-A0A0S8GRT8-F1
#
_entry.id   AF-A0A0S8GRT8-F1
#
_cell.length_a   1.000
_cell.length_b   1.000
_cell.length_c   1.000
_cell.angle_alpha   90.00
_cell.angle_beta   90.00
_cell.angle_gamma   90.00
#
_symmetry.space_group_name_H-M   'P 1'
#
loop_
_entity.id
_entity.type
_entity.pdbx_description
1 polymer ?
#
loop_
_entity_poly.entity_id
_entity_poly.type
_entity_poly.pdbx_seq_one_letter_code
_entity_poly.pdbx_strand_id
1 'polypeptide(L)'
;MHGTTVATNALVTKNVARTALIGTKGFRDIIEIRRSLKIETRSMYEAFIPPYQPIVPRYLRFGVDEKTKRTGEIAKGIDEVEILKIVDRLKEEKIEAVAICFINAYANPENERTVAEILEKHLDDVFVTYSSEILPKIGEYERTSTCVINACLGPVVRKYLTSLESKLKTSGFRGQLLIMQSNQYAQSVSAVIRKPAYLMGSGPASAPAGAAYLGKFIGENNIITADMGGTTLDSGLLSNGTVSLKSGIWVDDDRLGIKVVEVSSITGLLWPWRD
;
A
#
# COMPACT_ATOMS: atom_id res chain seq x y z
N MET A 1 3.71 -8.10 19.84
CA MET A 1 2.84 -7.86 18.66
C MET A 1 2.43 -6.40 18.69
N HIS A 2 2.47 -5.71 17.55
CA HIS A 2 2.10 -4.30 17.44
C HIS A 2 1.25 -4.06 16.20
N GLY A 3 0.06 -3.51 16.36
CA GLY A 3 -0.75 -2.97 15.27
C GLY A 3 -0.57 -1.45 15.20
N THR A 4 -0.66 -0.86 14.00
CA THR A 4 -0.46 0.58 13.86
C THR A 4 -1.36 1.20 12.81
N THR A 5 -1.82 2.42 13.08
CA THR A 5 -2.58 3.26 12.15
C THR A 5 -1.69 4.27 11.41
N VAL A 6 -0.37 4.24 11.60
CA VAL A 6 0.57 5.20 10.99
C VAL A 6 0.43 5.27 9.47
N ALA A 7 0.31 4.11 8.80
CA ALA A 7 0.14 4.06 7.34
C ALA A 7 -1.20 4.66 6.90
N THR A 8 -2.30 4.25 7.53
CA THR A 8 -3.65 4.78 7.24
C THR A 8 -3.71 6.29 7.48
N ASN A 9 -3.21 6.77 8.63
CA ASN A 9 -3.23 8.19 8.97
C ASN A 9 -2.39 9.02 8.01
N ALA A 10 -1.20 8.55 7.63
CA ALA A 10 -0.33 9.25 6.68
C ALA A 10 -1.02 9.44 5.32
N LEU A 11 -1.67 8.39 4.80
CA LEU A 11 -2.36 8.46 3.51
C LEU A 11 -3.58 9.39 3.57
N VAL A 12 -4.44 9.24 4.58
CA VAL A 12 -5.66 10.06 4.75
C VAL A 12 -5.34 11.53 4.96
N THR A 13 -4.30 11.85 5.74
CA THR A 13 -3.86 13.24 5.97
C THR A 13 -3.00 13.79 4.84
N LYS A 14 -2.74 13.00 3.79
CA LYS A 14 -1.83 13.32 2.68
C LYS A 14 -0.42 13.71 3.14
N ASN A 15 -0.01 13.25 4.33
CA ASN A 15 1.33 13.42 4.87
C ASN A 15 2.19 12.22 4.48
N VAL A 16 2.48 12.13 3.19
CA VAL A 16 3.24 11.04 2.56
C VAL A 16 4.47 11.59 1.85
N ALA A 17 5.43 10.71 1.57
CA ALA A 17 6.67 11.08 0.90
C ALA A 17 6.41 11.64 -0.51
N ARG A 18 7.19 12.65 -0.91
CA ARG A 18 7.20 13.16 -2.28
C ARG A 18 7.68 12.04 -3.21
N THR A 19 6.77 11.52 -4.02
CA THR A 19 6.94 10.25 -4.72
C THR A 19 6.93 10.45 -6.23
N ALA A 20 7.79 9.73 -6.95
CA ALA A 20 7.76 9.62 -8.40
C ALA A 20 7.25 8.25 -8.86
N LEU A 21 6.67 8.19 -10.06
CA LEU A 21 6.26 6.95 -10.72
C LEU A 21 7.07 6.77 -12.00
N ILE A 22 7.71 5.62 -12.15
CA ILE A 22 8.33 5.17 -13.40
C ILE A 22 7.49 4.03 -13.95
N GLY A 23 6.92 4.22 -15.13
CA GLY A 23 6.12 3.21 -15.81
C GLY A 23 6.54 3.01 -17.25
N THR A 24 5.94 2.01 -17.91
CA THR A 24 6.19 1.77 -19.34
C THR A 24 5.75 3.00 -20.13
N LYS A 25 6.52 3.38 -21.16
CA LYS A 25 6.18 4.48 -22.06
C LYS A 25 4.77 4.30 -22.63
N GLY A 26 3.95 5.34 -22.49
CA GLY A 26 2.52 5.32 -22.85
C GLY A 26 1.56 4.90 -21.73
N PHE A 27 2.06 4.39 -20.60
CA PHE A 27 1.24 3.87 -19.49
C PHE A 27 1.37 4.66 -18.17
N ARG A 28 2.18 5.73 -18.15
CA ARG A 28 2.41 6.55 -16.94
C ARG A 28 1.15 7.20 -16.33
N ASP A 29 0.05 7.25 -17.08
CA ASP A 29 -1.20 7.90 -16.68
C ASP A 29 -2.26 6.93 -16.15
N ILE A 30 -1.93 5.64 -16.03
CA ILE A 30 -2.85 4.62 -15.49
C ILE A 30 -3.48 5.04 -14.16
N ILE A 31 -2.70 5.63 -13.25
CA ILE A 31 -3.20 5.99 -11.91
C ILE A 31 -4.23 7.11 -11.96
N GLU A 32 -4.23 7.95 -12.99
CA GLU A 32 -5.21 9.03 -13.16
C GLU A 32 -6.45 8.55 -13.91
N ILE A 33 -6.27 7.67 -14.89
CA ILE A 33 -7.37 7.06 -15.66
C ILE A 33 -8.18 6.08 -14.81
N ARG A 34 -7.54 5.32 -13.91
CA ARG A 34 -8.18 4.41 -12.93
C ARG A 34 -9.15 3.38 -13.54
N ARG A 35 -8.91 2.96 -14.78
CA ARG A 35 -9.86 2.11 -15.55
C ARG A 35 -11.27 2.69 -15.63
N SER A 36 -11.40 4.01 -15.59
CA SER A 36 -12.68 4.73 -15.55
C SER A 36 -13.56 4.39 -14.34
N LEU A 37 -12.98 3.85 -13.27
CA LEU A 37 -13.70 3.61 -12.03
C LEU A 37 -14.10 4.95 -11.41
N LYS A 38 -15.37 5.05 -11.02
CA LYS A 38 -15.83 6.14 -10.14
C LYS A 38 -15.24 5.93 -8.75
N ILE A 39 -15.09 7.04 -8.03
CA ILE A 39 -14.74 7.01 -6.60
C ILE A 39 -15.93 6.42 -5.84
N GLU A 40 -15.87 5.13 -5.54
CA GLU A 40 -16.95 4.41 -4.83
C GLU A 40 -17.18 4.96 -3.42
N THR A 41 -16.18 5.60 -2.82
CA THR A 41 -16.23 6.17 -1.46
C THR A 41 -17.05 7.45 -1.36
N ARG A 42 -17.45 8.09 -2.47
CA ARG A 42 -18.28 9.31 -2.46
C ARG A 42 -19.74 9.03 -2.78
N SER A 43 -20.03 8.66 -4.02
CA SER A 43 -21.39 8.32 -4.46
C SER A 43 -21.36 7.70 -5.85
N MET A 44 -22.05 6.57 -6.03
CA MET A 44 -22.22 5.98 -7.36
C MET A 44 -23.15 6.83 -8.25
N TYR A 45 -24.04 7.60 -7.62
CA TYR A 45 -25.13 8.33 -8.27
C TYR A 45 -24.81 9.80 -8.52
N GLU A 46 -23.73 10.32 -7.95
CA GLU A 46 -23.33 11.70 -8.19
C GLU A 46 -22.72 11.84 -9.60
N ALA A 47 -23.31 12.75 -10.38
CA ALA A 47 -22.86 13.04 -11.74
C ALA A 47 -21.69 14.03 -11.76
N PHE A 48 -21.62 14.93 -10.79
CA PHE A 48 -20.66 16.02 -10.71
C PHE A 48 -19.54 15.74 -9.70
N ILE A 49 -18.90 14.57 -9.81
CA ILE A 49 -17.77 14.21 -8.97
C ILE A 49 -16.55 15.02 -9.45
N PRO A 50 -15.84 15.74 -8.56
CA PRO A 50 -14.63 16.47 -8.96
C PRO A 50 -13.57 15.50 -9.46
N PRO A 51 -12.67 15.97 -10.36
CA PRO A 51 -11.61 15.13 -10.89
C PRO A 51 -10.72 14.64 -9.75
N TYR A 52 -10.31 13.37 -9.86
CA TYR A 52 -9.37 12.77 -8.92
C TYR A 52 -8.03 13.47 -8.99
N GLN A 53 -7.41 13.64 -7.81
CA GLN A 53 -6.08 14.20 -7.66
C GLN A 53 -5.10 13.07 -7.34
N PRO A 54 -4.30 12.60 -8.30
CA PRO A 54 -3.43 11.47 -8.07
C PRO A 54 -2.32 11.78 -7.07
N ILE A 55 -1.98 10.80 -6.22
CA ILE A 55 -0.90 10.90 -5.21
C ILE A 55 0.40 11.41 -5.86
N VAL A 56 0.72 10.90 -7.04
CA VAL A 56 1.88 11.34 -7.83
C VAL A 56 1.40 12.29 -8.91
N PRO A 57 1.80 13.57 -8.92
CA PRO A 57 1.41 14.51 -9.97
C PRO A 57 2.07 14.14 -11.30
N ARG A 58 1.43 14.51 -12.43
CA ARG A 58 1.84 14.09 -13.78
C ARG A 58 3.30 14.40 -14.13
N TYR A 59 3.85 15.52 -13.66
CA TYR A 59 5.24 15.91 -13.93
C TYR A 59 6.28 15.03 -13.21
N LEU A 60 5.87 14.24 -12.21
CA LEU A 60 6.69 13.24 -11.52
C LEU A 60 6.40 11.81 -12.01
N ARG A 61 5.77 11.68 -13.19
CA ARG A 61 5.52 10.39 -13.85
C ARG A 61 6.34 10.27 -15.12
N PHE A 62 7.25 9.31 -15.11
CA PHE A 62 8.20 9.06 -16.18
C PHE A 62 7.79 7.81 -16.96
N GLY A 63 7.95 7.86 -18.27
CA GLY A 63 7.73 6.72 -19.16
C GLY A 63 9.09 6.22 -19.64
N VAL A 64 9.39 4.95 -19.44
CA VAL A 64 10.61 4.27 -19.89
C VAL A 64 10.29 3.41 -21.11
N ASP A 65 11.12 3.48 -22.13
CA ASP A 65 10.93 2.73 -23.37
C ASP A 65 11.42 1.29 -23.24
N GLU A 66 10.72 0.52 -22.40
CA GLU A 66 10.95 -0.90 -22.18
C GLU A 66 9.75 -1.73 -22.64
N LYS A 67 9.94 -3.03 -22.86
CA LYS A 67 8.82 -3.92 -23.23
C LYS A 67 9.03 -5.35 -22.77
N THR A 68 8.11 -5.81 -21.92
CA THR A 68 7.92 -7.23 -21.57
C THR A 68 6.65 -7.77 -22.21
N LYS A 69 6.74 -8.89 -22.94
CA LYS A 69 5.56 -9.56 -23.52
C LYS A 69 4.76 -10.25 -22.42
N ARG A 70 3.49 -10.56 -22.69
CA ARG A 70 2.61 -11.33 -21.77
C ARG A 70 3.19 -12.70 -21.39
N THR A 71 4.05 -13.27 -22.25
CA THR A 71 4.76 -14.54 -22.01
C THR A 71 5.91 -14.41 -21.00
N GLY A 72 6.29 -13.20 -20.60
CA GLY A 72 7.48 -12.92 -19.79
C GLY A 72 8.75 -12.69 -20.61
N GLU A 73 8.71 -12.84 -21.94
CA GLU A 73 9.84 -12.53 -22.81
C GLU A 73 10.11 -11.02 -22.83
N ILE A 74 11.35 -10.62 -22.54
CA ILE A 74 11.80 -9.23 -22.63
C ILE A 74 12.04 -8.91 -24.10
N ALA A 75 11.11 -8.17 -24.72
CA ALA A 75 11.25 -7.72 -26.11
C ALA A 75 12.16 -6.48 -26.22
N LYS A 76 12.26 -5.70 -25.15
CA LYS A 76 13.15 -4.55 -25.04
C LYS A 76 13.57 -4.36 -23.59
N GLY A 77 14.88 -4.41 -23.35
CA GLY A 77 15.49 -4.19 -22.04
C GLY A 77 15.56 -2.71 -21.66
N ILE A 78 16.18 -2.44 -20.51
CA ILE A 78 16.38 -1.09 -19.99
C ILE A 78 17.56 -0.40 -20.67
N ASP A 79 17.36 0.85 -21.11
CA ASP A 79 18.44 1.76 -21.49
C ASP A 79 18.92 2.54 -20.26
N GLU A 80 20.12 2.24 -19.78
CA GLU A 80 20.70 2.90 -18.61
C GLU A 80 20.81 4.41 -18.79
N VAL A 81 21.07 4.91 -20.00
CA VAL A 81 21.17 6.36 -20.28
C VAL A 81 19.82 7.05 -20.11
N GLU A 82 18.71 6.36 -20.45
CA GLU A 82 17.36 6.87 -20.20
C GLU A 82 17.08 6.96 -18.70
N ILE A 83 17.47 5.95 -17.92
CA ILE A 83 17.27 5.93 -16.47
C ILE A 83 18.12 7.00 -15.77
N LEU A 84 19.36 7.20 -16.19
CA LEU A 84 20.23 8.24 -15.60
C LEU A 84 19.66 9.66 -15.80
N LYS A 85 19.01 9.94 -16.94
CA LYS A 85 18.29 11.21 -17.13
C LYS A 85 17.11 11.35 -16.16
N ILE A 86 16.41 10.25 -15.88
CA ILE A 86 15.34 10.26 -14.87
C ILE A 86 15.95 10.51 -13.49
N VAL A 87 17.06 9.87 -13.13
CA VAL A 87 17.77 10.09 -11.86
C VAL A 87 18.09 11.57 -11.64
N ASP A 88 18.62 12.27 -12.65
CA ASP A 88 18.92 13.71 -12.54
C ASP A 88 17.66 14.51 -12.22
N ARG A 89 16.54 14.22 -12.90
CA ARG A 89 15.23 14.83 -12.62
C ARG A 89 14.72 14.51 -11.22
N LEU A 90 14.91 13.28 -10.73
CA LEU A 90 14.48 12.89 -9.39
C LEU A 90 15.27 13.64 -8.30
N LYS A 91 16.56 13.91 -8.53
CA LYS A 91 17.41 14.73 -7.64
C LYS A 91 16.97 16.19 -7.64
N GLU A 92 16.74 16.77 -8.81
CA GLU A 92 16.22 18.15 -8.95
C GLU A 92 14.90 18.34 -8.18
N GLU A 93 14.01 17.36 -8.29
CA GLU A 93 12.69 17.38 -7.67
C GLU A 93 12.67 16.94 -6.20
N LYS A 94 13.84 16.58 -5.63
CA LYS A 94 14.00 16.13 -4.24
C LYS A 94 13.03 15.00 -3.87
N ILE A 95 12.99 13.98 -4.72
CA ILE A 95 12.12 12.83 -4.53
C ILE A 95 12.59 12.01 -3.32
N GLU A 96 11.64 11.62 -2.48
CA GLU A 96 11.87 10.81 -1.27
C GLU A 96 11.54 9.33 -1.52
N ALA A 97 10.71 9.03 -2.54
CA ALA A 97 10.35 7.67 -2.90
C ALA A 97 10.06 7.48 -4.40
N VAL A 98 10.34 6.30 -4.94
CA VAL A 98 10.07 5.93 -6.34
C VAL A 98 9.30 4.63 -6.41
N ALA A 99 8.17 4.66 -7.12
CA ALA A 99 7.41 3.49 -7.52
C ALA A 99 7.76 3.12 -8.97
N ILE A 100 8.10 1.86 -9.22
CA ILE A 100 8.35 1.33 -10.56
C ILE A 100 7.25 0.33 -10.91
N CYS A 101 6.52 0.56 -12.00
CA CYS A 101 5.47 -0.34 -12.45
C CYS A 101 5.45 -0.48 -13.96
N PHE A 102 6.01 -1.60 -14.46
CA PHE A 102 6.04 -1.94 -15.87
C PHE A 102 4.90 -2.88 -16.27
N ILE A 103 4.47 -2.78 -17.52
CA ILE A 103 3.46 -3.67 -18.10
C ILE A 103 4.03 -5.08 -18.20
N ASN A 104 3.24 -6.07 -17.79
CA ASN A 104 3.64 -7.48 -17.71
C ASN A 104 4.82 -7.81 -16.76
N ALA A 105 5.24 -6.88 -15.91
CA ALA A 105 6.30 -7.15 -14.94
C ALA A 105 5.96 -8.31 -13.98
N TYR A 106 4.67 -8.57 -13.74
CA TYR A 106 4.23 -9.73 -12.96
C TYR A 106 4.64 -11.07 -13.58
N ALA A 107 4.86 -11.11 -14.91
CA ALA A 107 5.31 -12.30 -15.64
C ALA A 107 6.83 -12.39 -15.69
N ASN A 108 7.53 -11.25 -15.79
CA ASN A 108 8.97 -11.16 -15.66
C ASN A 108 9.39 -9.82 -15.02
N PRO A 109 9.93 -9.84 -13.79
CA PRO A 109 10.24 -8.62 -13.04
C PRO A 109 11.57 -7.98 -13.42
N GLU A 110 12.33 -8.54 -14.36
CA GLU A 110 13.74 -8.18 -14.55
C GLU A 110 13.96 -6.71 -14.89
N ASN A 111 13.18 -6.16 -15.83
CA ASN A 111 13.27 -4.74 -16.17
C ASN A 111 13.00 -3.84 -14.94
N GLU A 112 12.02 -4.19 -14.09
CA GLU A 112 11.76 -3.41 -12.87
C GLU A 112 12.92 -3.49 -11.88
N ARG A 113 13.49 -4.70 -11.71
CA ARG A 113 14.64 -4.93 -10.85
C ARG A 113 15.86 -4.14 -11.31
N THR A 114 16.20 -4.19 -12.60
CA THR A 114 17.33 -3.44 -13.16
C THR A 114 17.18 -1.93 -12.93
N VAL A 115 15.98 -1.38 -13.13
CA VAL A 115 15.74 0.05 -12.82
C VAL A 115 15.91 0.32 -11.33
N ALA A 116 15.37 -0.53 -10.45
CA ALA A 116 15.50 -0.36 -9.02
C ALA A 116 16.98 -0.33 -8.58
N GLU A 117 17.80 -1.26 -9.08
CA GLU A 117 19.24 -1.33 -8.80
C GLU A 117 19.99 -0.06 -9.26
N ILE A 118 19.67 0.46 -10.45
CA ILE A 118 20.25 1.71 -10.95
C ILE A 118 19.84 2.89 -10.05
N LEU A 119 18.57 2.98 -9.67
CA LEU A 119 18.09 4.05 -8.79
C LEU A 119 18.78 3.99 -7.42
N GLU A 120 18.84 2.82 -6.79
CA GLU A 120 19.46 2.62 -5.47
C GLU A 120 20.97 2.93 -5.48
N LYS A 121 21.65 2.72 -6.61
CA LYS A 121 23.07 3.08 -6.77
C LYS A 121 23.30 4.59 -6.88
N HIS A 122 22.34 5.34 -7.41
CA HIS A 122 22.52 6.76 -7.75
C HIS A 122 21.72 7.74 -6.88
N LEU A 123 20.76 7.25 -6.10
CA LEU A 123 19.91 8.03 -5.20
C LEU A 123 20.15 7.61 -3.75
N ASP A 124 20.70 8.53 -2.96
CA ASP A 124 20.91 8.32 -1.53
C ASP A 124 19.60 8.52 -0.76
N ASP A 125 19.32 7.62 0.19
CA ASP A 125 18.16 7.66 1.11
C ASP A 125 16.76 7.74 0.45
N VAL A 126 16.65 7.40 -0.84
CA VAL A 126 15.37 7.33 -1.54
C VAL A 126 14.75 5.93 -1.38
N PHE A 127 13.47 5.88 -1.03
CA PHE A 127 12.74 4.62 -0.94
C PHE A 127 12.36 4.13 -2.34
N VAL A 128 12.96 3.03 -2.81
CA VAL A 128 12.63 2.43 -4.11
C VAL A 128 11.77 1.19 -3.89
N THR A 129 10.70 1.05 -4.68
CA THR A 129 9.88 -0.16 -4.70
C THR A 129 9.38 -0.43 -6.11
N TYR A 130 9.21 -1.70 -6.44
CA TYR A 130 8.70 -2.11 -7.74
C TYR A 130 7.53 -3.09 -7.63
N SER A 131 6.68 -3.03 -8.64
CA SER A 131 5.33 -3.54 -8.57
C SER A 131 5.27 -5.07 -8.42
N SER A 132 6.22 -5.78 -9.01
CA SER A 132 6.32 -7.24 -8.89
C SER A 132 6.81 -7.73 -7.53
N GLU A 133 7.48 -6.91 -6.72
CA GLU A 133 7.78 -7.29 -5.33
C GLU A 133 6.52 -7.22 -4.46
N ILE A 134 5.66 -6.25 -4.72
CA ILE A 134 4.51 -5.91 -3.87
C ILE A 134 3.27 -6.70 -4.28
N LEU A 135 2.92 -6.69 -5.56
CA LEU A 135 1.68 -7.25 -6.08
C LEU A 135 1.91 -7.89 -7.47
N PRO A 136 2.57 -9.07 -7.54
CA PRO A 136 2.88 -9.76 -8.80
C PRO A 136 1.63 -10.45 -9.39
N LYS A 137 0.66 -9.66 -9.83
CA LYS A 137 -0.56 -10.14 -10.47
C LYS A 137 -0.95 -9.28 -11.68
N ILE A 138 -1.77 -9.87 -12.54
CA ILE A 138 -2.40 -9.17 -13.67
C ILE A 138 -3.34 -8.06 -13.18
N GLY A 139 -3.45 -6.97 -13.94
CA GLY A 139 -4.20 -5.76 -13.57
C GLY A 139 -3.26 -4.60 -13.27
N GLU A 140 -3.09 -3.72 -14.25
CA GLU A 140 -2.15 -2.61 -14.24
C GLU A 140 -2.56 -1.49 -13.29
N TYR A 141 -3.85 -1.15 -13.19
CA TYR A 141 -4.30 -0.09 -12.29
C TYR A 141 -4.07 -0.43 -10.82
N GLU A 142 -4.62 -1.55 -10.35
CA GLU A 142 -4.48 -1.96 -8.95
C GLU A 142 -3.01 -2.17 -8.58
N ARG A 143 -2.20 -2.71 -9.49
CA ARG A 143 -0.76 -2.92 -9.29
C ARG A 143 0.00 -1.60 -9.22
N THR A 144 -0.25 -0.67 -10.15
CA THR A 144 0.40 0.66 -10.14
C THR A 144 0.00 1.45 -8.90
N SER A 145 -1.29 1.51 -8.59
CA SER A 145 -1.82 2.22 -7.42
C SER A 145 -1.26 1.66 -6.12
N THR A 146 -1.20 0.33 -5.96
CA THR A 146 -0.58 -0.30 -4.79
C THR A 146 0.92 0.00 -4.69
N CYS A 147 1.64 -0.03 -5.81
CA CYS A 147 3.07 0.29 -5.85
C CYS A 147 3.34 1.75 -5.46
N VAL A 148 2.53 2.69 -5.97
CA VAL A 148 2.59 4.11 -5.61
C VAL A 148 2.32 4.33 -4.12
N ILE A 149 1.26 3.72 -3.58
CA ILE A 149 0.94 3.81 -2.15
C ILE A 149 2.05 3.19 -1.30
N ASN A 150 2.63 2.08 -1.75
CA ASN A 150 3.77 1.48 -1.05
C ASN A 150 4.98 2.41 -1.02
N ALA A 151 5.29 3.07 -2.13
CA ALA A 151 6.39 4.01 -2.23
C ALA A 151 6.18 5.22 -1.31
N CYS A 152 5.01 5.87 -1.39
CA CYS A 152 4.76 7.10 -0.64
C CYS A 152 4.69 6.89 0.89
N LEU A 153 4.29 5.69 1.32
CA LEU A 153 4.28 5.30 2.73
C LEU A 153 5.66 4.84 3.25
N GLY A 154 6.56 4.42 2.35
CA GLY A 154 7.86 3.84 2.66
C GLY A 154 8.66 4.64 3.70
N PRO A 155 9.01 5.92 3.42
CA PRO A 155 9.78 6.73 4.35
C PRO A 155 9.10 6.94 5.71
N VAL A 156 7.79 7.20 5.72
CA VAL A 156 7.01 7.44 6.95
C VAL A 156 7.00 6.21 7.86
N VAL A 157 6.69 5.04 7.28
CA VAL A 157 6.60 3.78 8.02
C VAL A 157 7.98 3.31 8.46
N ARG A 158 9.01 3.43 7.61
CA ARG A 158 10.40 3.10 7.94
C ARG A 158 10.86 3.90 9.17
N LYS A 159 10.69 5.23 9.15
CA LYS A 159 11.06 6.11 10.26
C LYS A 159 10.37 5.70 11.57
N TYR A 160 9.06 5.45 11.52
CA TYR A 160 8.29 5.05 12.71
C TYR A 160 8.76 3.72 13.29
N LEU A 161 8.81 2.66 12.46
CA LEU A 161 9.10 1.32 12.94
C LEU A 161 10.55 1.16 13.39
N THR A 162 11.51 1.78 12.70
CA THR A 162 12.92 1.76 13.13
C THR A 162 13.10 2.51 14.45
N SER A 163 12.41 3.66 14.65
CA SER A 163 12.44 4.36 15.93
C SER A 163 11.84 3.52 17.06
N LEU A 164 10.70 2.86 16.81
CA LEU A 164 10.06 1.99 17.79
C LEU A 164 10.97 0.82 18.18
N GLU A 165 11.56 0.14 17.19
CA GLU A 165 12.46 -0.99 17.43
C GLU A 165 13.70 -0.58 18.23
N SER A 166 14.32 0.55 17.87
CA SER A 166 15.49 1.10 18.59
C SER A 166 15.17 1.46 20.04
N LYS A 167 14.02 2.10 20.29
CA LYS A 167 13.57 2.44 21.64
C LYS A 167 13.32 1.20 22.49
N LEU A 168 12.66 0.18 21.94
CA LEU A 168 12.44 -1.08 22.65
C LEU A 168 13.77 -1.76 23.02
N LYS A 169 14.72 -1.83 22.07
CA LYS A 169 16.06 -2.39 22.32
C LYS A 169 16.79 -1.63 23.43
N THR A 170 16.76 -0.30 23.39
CA THR A 170 17.41 0.57 24.39
C THR A 170 16.78 0.41 25.78
N SER A 171 15.46 0.17 25.85
CA SER A 171 14.74 -0.13 27.09
C SER A 171 14.91 -1.57 27.60
N GLY A 172 15.78 -2.37 26.99
CA GLY A 172 16.10 -3.72 27.43
C GLY A 172 15.16 -4.83 26.93
N PHE A 173 14.30 -4.54 25.95
CA PHE A 173 13.45 -5.56 25.33
C PHE A 173 14.32 -6.55 24.52
N ARG A 174 14.25 -7.84 24.88
CA ARG A 174 15.04 -8.92 24.25
C ARG A 174 14.25 -9.77 23.24
N GLY A 175 12.96 -9.50 23.08
CA GLY A 175 12.11 -10.23 22.15
C GLY A 175 12.19 -9.71 20.72
N GLN A 176 11.40 -10.31 19.84
CA GLN A 176 11.22 -9.84 18.46
C GLN A 176 9.97 -8.96 18.36
N LEU A 177 10.11 -7.75 17.81
CA LEU A 177 8.97 -6.91 17.48
C LEU A 177 8.31 -7.42 16.19
N LEU A 178 7.08 -7.89 16.32
CA LEU A 178 6.23 -8.33 15.22
C LEU A 178 5.12 -7.31 14.98
N ILE A 179 4.95 -6.92 13.72
CA ILE A 179 3.95 -5.95 13.26
C ILE A 179 2.79 -6.69 12.61
N MET A 180 1.58 -6.38 13.04
CA MET A 180 0.34 -6.90 12.46
C MET A 180 0.10 -6.29 11.08
N GLN A 181 -0.32 -7.11 10.12
CA GLN A 181 -0.69 -6.70 8.77
C GLN A 181 -2.21 -6.75 8.58
N SER A 182 -2.69 -6.09 7.53
CA SER A 182 -4.11 -6.03 7.18
C SER A 182 -4.71 -7.36 6.70
N ASN A 183 -3.90 -8.39 6.55
CA ASN A 183 -4.26 -9.73 6.08
C ASN A 183 -4.09 -10.82 7.15
N GLN A 184 -4.11 -10.43 8.44
CA GLN A 184 -3.95 -11.29 9.64
C GLN A 184 -2.58 -11.91 9.86
N TYR A 185 -1.64 -11.71 8.95
CA TYR A 185 -0.26 -12.11 9.19
C TYR A 185 0.45 -11.09 10.07
N ALA A 186 1.53 -11.55 10.69
CA ALA A 186 2.46 -10.68 11.38
C ALA A 186 3.87 -10.92 10.84
N GLN A 187 4.64 -9.85 10.75
CA GLN A 187 6.01 -9.91 10.20
C GLN A 187 6.98 -9.08 11.04
N SER A 188 8.27 -9.33 10.84
CA SER A 188 9.33 -8.50 11.43
C SER A 188 9.28 -7.07 10.88
N VAL A 189 9.84 -6.13 11.64
CA VAL A 189 10.04 -4.75 11.17
C VAL A 189 10.77 -4.73 9.83
N SER A 190 11.85 -5.50 9.68
CA SER A 190 12.66 -5.56 8.46
C SER A 190 11.89 -5.98 7.21
N ALA A 191 10.88 -6.83 7.35
CA ALA A 191 10.05 -7.25 6.22
C ALA A 191 8.95 -6.23 5.92
N VAL A 192 8.31 -5.68 6.95
CA VAL A 192 7.21 -4.72 6.81
C VAL A 192 7.66 -3.39 6.21
N ILE A 193 8.86 -2.89 6.55
CA ILE A 193 9.34 -1.61 6.01
C ILE A 193 9.52 -1.63 4.49
N ARG A 194 9.63 -2.80 3.84
CA ARG A 194 9.63 -2.92 2.37
C ARG A 194 8.22 -2.93 1.77
N LYS A 195 7.21 -3.31 2.55
CA LYS A 195 5.82 -3.48 2.11
C LYS A 195 4.81 -2.71 2.98
N PRO A 196 5.01 -1.41 3.25
CA PRO A 196 4.14 -0.62 4.12
C PRO A 196 2.66 -0.58 3.67
N ALA A 197 2.37 -0.80 2.38
CA ALA A 197 0.98 -0.90 1.91
C ALA A 197 0.17 -2.00 2.62
N TYR A 198 0.82 -3.04 3.15
CA TYR A 198 0.17 -4.11 3.92
C TYR A 198 -0.19 -3.71 5.36
N LEU A 199 0.16 -2.50 5.79
CA LEU A 199 -0.27 -1.96 7.09
C LEU A 199 -1.63 -1.24 7.01
N MET A 200 -2.14 -1.01 5.81
CA MET A 200 -3.41 -0.32 5.57
C MET A 200 -4.57 -1.11 6.17
N GLY A 201 -5.15 -0.63 7.26
CA GLY A 201 -6.21 -1.32 7.99
C GLY A 201 -5.72 -2.44 8.92
N SER A 202 -4.45 -2.44 9.34
CA SER A 202 -3.90 -3.48 10.22
C SER A 202 -4.51 -3.53 11.63
N GLY A 203 -5.00 -2.41 12.16
CA GLY A 203 -5.65 -2.35 13.48
C GLY A 203 -6.94 -3.17 13.52
N PRO A 204 -7.98 -2.77 12.73
CA PRO A 204 -9.26 -3.47 12.71
C PRO A 204 -9.16 -4.93 12.23
N ALA A 205 -8.15 -5.27 11.40
CA ALA A 205 -7.91 -6.64 10.94
C ALA A 205 -7.62 -7.64 12.08
N SER A 206 -7.24 -7.16 13.27
CA SER A 206 -6.91 -8.02 14.41
C SER A 206 -8.15 -8.58 15.14
N ALA A 207 -9.27 -7.85 15.16
CA ALA A 207 -10.46 -8.24 15.93
C ALA A 207 -11.09 -9.55 15.41
N PRO A 208 -11.33 -9.73 14.09
CA PRO A 208 -11.84 -11.00 13.55
C PRO A 208 -10.90 -12.19 13.81
N ALA A 209 -9.58 -11.97 13.81
CA ALA A 209 -8.61 -13.03 14.14
C ALA A 209 -8.71 -13.43 15.62
N GLY A 210 -8.90 -12.47 16.52
CA GLY A 210 -9.19 -12.72 17.93
C GLY A 210 -10.50 -13.50 18.14
N ALA A 211 -11.56 -13.13 17.41
CA ALA A 211 -12.82 -13.86 17.43
C ALA A 211 -12.69 -15.29 16.90
N ALA A 212 -11.91 -15.51 15.83
CA ALA A 212 -11.62 -16.86 15.34
C ALA A 212 -10.94 -17.74 16.41
N TYR A 213 -10.06 -17.14 17.22
CA TYR A 213 -9.42 -17.84 18.33
C TYR A 213 -10.41 -18.10 19.48
N LEU A 214 -11.16 -17.08 19.92
CA LEU A 214 -12.15 -17.20 20.99
C LEU A 214 -13.27 -18.19 20.65
N GLY A 215 -13.75 -18.18 19.40
CA GLY A 215 -14.80 -19.06 18.90
C GLY A 215 -14.53 -20.54 19.15
N LYS A 216 -13.25 -20.95 19.08
CA LYS A 216 -12.83 -22.32 19.38
C LYS A 216 -13.08 -22.74 20.83
N PHE A 217 -13.05 -21.80 21.78
CA PHE A 217 -13.26 -22.07 23.20
C PHE A 217 -14.73 -22.02 23.59
N ILE A 218 -15.51 -21.16 22.95
CA ILE A 218 -16.94 -20.99 23.25
C ILE A 218 -17.84 -21.87 22.38
N GLY A 219 -17.27 -22.61 21.42
CA GLY A 219 -18.02 -23.49 20.51
C GLY A 219 -18.75 -22.75 19.39
N GLU A 220 -18.41 -21.48 19.14
CA GLU A 220 -19.07 -20.63 18.13
C GLU A 220 -18.18 -20.40 16.92
N ASN A 221 -18.74 -20.69 15.75
CA ASN A 221 -18.04 -20.57 14.46
C ASN A 221 -18.53 -19.38 13.63
N ASN A 222 -19.58 -18.68 14.07
CA ASN A 222 -20.14 -17.53 13.38
C ASN A 222 -20.20 -16.36 14.36
N ILE A 223 -19.32 -15.37 14.19
CA ILE A 223 -19.14 -14.28 15.15
C ILE A 223 -19.07 -12.96 14.38
N ILE A 224 -19.85 -11.98 14.83
CA ILE A 224 -19.68 -10.58 14.42
C ILE A 224 -18.80 -9.91 15.46
N THR A 225 -17.70 -9.34 14.99
CA THR A 225 -16.85 -8.46 15.79
C THR A 225 -17.27 -7.02 15.57
N ALA A 226 -17.23 -6.24 16.63
CA ALA A 226 -17.49 -4.81 16.61
C ALA A 226 -16.51 -4.12 17.56
N ASP A 227 -15.69 -3.23 17.02
CA ASP A 227 -14.74 -2.39 17.76
C ASP A 227 -15.20 -0.94 17.62
N MET A 228 -15.68 -0.36 18.73
CA MET A 228 -16.18 1.01 18.77
C MET A 228 -15.12 1.93 19.38
N GLY A 229 -14.54 2.79 18.54
CA GLY A 229 -13.73 3.91 18.97
C GLY A 229 -14.54 5.19 19.17
N GLY A 230 -13.86 6.29 19.51
CA GLY A 230 -14.50 7.60 19.69
C GLY A 230 -14.94 8.32 18.40
N THR A 231 -14.77 7.70 17.23
CA THR A 231 -15.05 8.32 15.92
C THR A 231 -15.59 7.32 14.91
N THR A 232 -15.20 6.05 15.03
CA THR A 232 -15.53 4.97 14.10
C THR A 232 -16.00 3.73 14.82
N LEU A 233 -16.86 2.96 14.17
CA LEU A 233 -17.19 1.58 14.51
C LEU A 233 -16.66 0.68 13.39
N ASP A 234 -15.79 -0.25 13.74
CA ASP A 234 -15.25 -1.24 12.84
C ASP A 234 -15.90 -2.59 13.10
N SER A 235 -16.54 -3.19 12.10
CA SER A 235 -17.17 -4.50 12.21
C SER A 235 -16.60 -5.51 11.23
N GLY A 236 -16.46 -6.76 11.68
CA GLY A 236 -15.94 -7.86 10.86
C GLY A 236 -16.70 -9.14 11.12
N LEU A 237 -16.74 -10.01 10.11
CA LEU A 237 -17.49 -11.27 10.14
C LEU A 237 -16.53 -12.47 10.17
N LEU A 238 -16.72 -13.33 11.15
CA LEU A 238 -16.27 -14.71 11.16
C LEU A 238 -17.42 -15.58 10.68
N SER A 239 -17.22 -16.36 9.62
CA SER A 239 -18.21 -17.32 9.12
C SER A 239 -17.57 -18.70 9.01
N ASN A 240 -18.23 -19.71 9.59
CA ASN A 240 -17.74 -21.10 9.62
C ASN A 240 -16.29 -21.21 10.12
N GLY A 241 -15.95 -20.47 11.18
CA GLY A 241 -14.63 -20.44 11.80
C GLY A 241 -13.54 -19.78 10.96
N THR A 242 -13.91 -19.16 9.83
CA THR A 242 -13.00 -18.53 8.88
C THR A 242 -13.29 -17.04 8.79
N VAL A 243 -12.24 -16.23 8.82
CA VAL A 243 -12.38 -14.79 8.64
C VAL A 243 -12.41 -14.47 7.15
N SER A 244 -13.40 -13.69 6.73
CA SER A 244 -13.52 -13.25 5.34
C SER A 244 -12.39 -12.32 4.92
N LEU A 245 -11.83 -12.57 3.73
CA LEU A 245 -10.85 -11.70 3.08
C LEU A 245 -11.46 -11.13 1.81
N LYS A 246 -11.28 -9.82 1.57
CA LYS A 246 -11.65 -9.17 0.31
C LYS A 246 -10.42 -8.84 -0.53
N SER A 247 -10.59 -8.90 -1.85
CA SER A 247 -9.54 -8.57 -2.81
C SER A 247 -9.61 -7.10 -3.19
N GLY A 248 -8.64 -6.35 -2.72
CA GLY A 248 -8.54 -4.92 -2.91
C GLY A 248 -9.42 -4.10 -1.98
N ILE A 249 -8.96 -2.89 -1.69
CA ILE A 249 -9.66 -1.92 -0.85
C ILE A 249 -9.52 -0.53 -1.44
N TRP A 250 -10.53 0.29 -1.19
CA TRP A 250 -10.42 1.73 -1.32
C TRP A 250 -9.90 2.32 -0.03
N VAL A 251 -8.94 3.23 -0.14
CA VAL A 251 -8.55 4.11 0.95
C VAL A 251 -8.57 5.52 0.38
N ASP A 252 -9.48 6.33 0.90
CA ASP A 252 -9.85 7.62 0.29
C ASP A 252 -10.24 7.44 -1.19
N ASP A 253 -9.56 8.10 -2.12
CA ASP A 253 -9.81 8.01 -3.57
C ASP A 253 -8.92 6.98 -4.28
N ASP A 254 -8.03 6.30 -3.55
CA ASP A 254 -7.01 5.38 -4.07
C ASP A 254 -7.38 3.91 -3.84
N ARG A 255 -7.04 3.05 -4.80
CA ARG A 255 -7.31 1.60 -4.72
C ARG A 255 -6.06 0.80 -4.44
N LEU A 256 -6.03 0.04 -3.35
CA LEU A 256 -5.05 -1.01 -3.15
C LEU A 256 -5.57 -2.34 -3.72
N GLY A 257 -4.68 -3.12 -4.31
CA GLY A 257 -4.97 -4.44 -4.87
C GLY A 257 -4.58 -5.61 -3.96
N ILE A 258 -4.09 -5.35 -2.74
CA ILE A 258 -3.75 -6.40 -1.77
C ILE A 258 -5.01 -7.09 -1.24
N LYS A 259 -4.86 -8.33 -0.74
CA LYS A 259 -5.92 -8.98 0.04
C LYS A 259 -5.88 -8.45 1.46
N VAL A 260 -7.04 -8.14 2.03
CA VAL A 260 -7.16 -7.70 3.42
C VAL A 260 -8.35 -8.36 4.10
N VAL A 261 -8.37 -8.31 5.42
CA VAL A 261 -9.54 -8.67 6.22
C VAL A 261 -10.72 -7.80 5.84
N GLU A 262 -11.86 -8.44 5.62
CA GLU A 262 -13.11 -7.75 5.38
C GLU A 262 -13.62 -7.14 6.68
N VAL A 263 -13.27 -5.87 6.86
CA VAL A 263 -13.83 -4.99 7.88
C VAL A 263 -14.66 -3.92 7.20
N SER A 264 -15.82 -3.63 7.79
CA SER A 264 -16.67 -2.50 7.47
C SER A 264 -16.48 -1.42 8.53
N SER A 265 -16.13 -0.22 8.09
CA SER A 265 -15.92 0.93 8.98
C SER A 265 -17.05 1.92 8.79
N ILE A 266 -17.76 2.25 9.88
CA ILE A 266 -18.78 3.30 9.90
C ILE A 266 -18.17 4.51 10.60
N THR A 267 -18.11 5.64 9.89
CA THR A 267 -17.63 6.93 10.40
C THR A 267 -18.82 7.81 10.79
N GLY A 268 -18.63 8.78 11.68
CA GLY A 268 -19.66 9.76 12.03
C GLY A 268 -20.58 9.36 13.19
N LEU A 269 -20.17 8.38 14.01
CA LEU A 269 -20.83 8.07 15.29
C LEU A 269 -20.43 9.09 16.37
N LEU A 270 -20.56 10.39 16.08
CA LEU A 270 -20.60 11.40 17.13
C LEU A 270 -21.96 11.29 17.79
N TRP A 271 -22.06 10.43 18.80
CA TRP A 271 -23.26 10.38 19.63
C TRP A 271 -23.23 11.52 20.67
N PRO A 272 -24.30 12.32 20.79
CA PRO A 272 -24.38 13.42 21.75
C PRO A 272 -24.70 12.89 23.17
N TRP A 273 -23.79 12.14 23.79
CA TRP A 273 -23.81 11.87 25.23
C TRP A 273 -22.63 12.58 25.89
N ARG A 274 -22.68 13.92 25.86
CA ARG A 274 -22.08 14.74 26.90
C ARG A 274 -23.22 15.58 27.43
N ASP A 275 -23.83 15.08 28.50
CA ASP A 275 -24.62 15.88 29.43
C ASP A 275 -23.79 17.03 29.99
#